data_AF-A0A2J6W4V5-F1
#
_entry.id   AF-A0A2J6W4V5-F1
#
_cell.length_a   1.000
_cell.length_b   1.000
_cell.length_c   1.000
_cell.angle_alpha   90.00
_cell.angle_beta   90.00
_cell.angle_gamma   90.00
#
_symmetry.space_group_name_H-M   'P 1'
#
loop_
_entity.id
_entity.type
_entity.pdbx_description
1 polymer ?
#
loop_
_entity_poly.entity_id
_entity_poly.type
_entity_poly.pdbx_seq_one_letter_code
_entity_poly.pdbx_strand_id
1 'polypeptide(L)'
;MGQMSISADNEIRKDEIDEIRKKIIKEYEGIQTSLVDDSGLNVTTALDDSDIEKLVIDVLEEAKVPISWRNLKIIFQGIVGEDRLRRILSGLKARNAVAELTHTRYSLPKYVPQTELNKVKNPVVMRKLEEESSDNDMN
;
A
#
# COMPACT_ATOMS: atom_id res chain seq x y z
N MET A 1 -12.50 17.08 30.99
CA MET A 1 -12.15 15.69 30.62
C MET A 1 -11.45 15.75 29.27
N GLY A 2 -10.12 15.71 29.26
CA GLY A 2 -9.34 15.78 28.03
C GLY A 2 -9.48 14.47 27.28
N GLN A 3 -9.82 14.55 25.99
CA GLN A 3 -9.80 13.39 25.10
C GLN A 3 -8.36 12.90 25.00
N MET A 4 -8.07 11.76 25.61
CA MET A 4 -6.79 11.07 25.49
C MET A 4 -6.86 10.22 24.22
N SER A 5 -6.59 10.86 23.08
CA SER A 5 -6.46 10.20 21.78
C SER A 5 -5.16 9.40 21.72
N ILE A 6 -5.12 8.25 22.38
CA ILE A 6 -4.02 7.28 22.20
C ILE A 6 -4.40 6.39 21.02
N SER A 7 -3.95 6.80 19.83
CA SER A 7 -3.75 5.93 18.67
C SER A 7 -2.67 6.58 17.80
N ALA A 8 -1.55 6.95 18.43
CA ALA A 8 -0.48 7.73 17.80
C ALA A 8 0.78 6.90 17.46
N ASP A 9 0.82 5.60 17.74
CA ASP A 9 2.11 4.90 17.80
C ASP A 9 2.50 4.06 16.56
N ASN A 10 2.03 4.40 15.36
CA ASN A 10 2.66 3.88 14.14
C ASN A 10 2.37 4.71 12.89
N GLU A 11 2.42 6.04 13.01
CA GLU A 11 2.42 6.88 11.81
C GLU A 11 3.84 6.88 11.24
N ILE A 12 3.98 6.39 10.00
CA ILE A 12 5.27 6.36 9.29
C ILE A 12 5.86 7.77 9.29
N ARG A 13 7.13 7.88 9.68
CA ARG A 13 7.82 9.17 9.73
C ARG A 13 7.91 9.78 8.34
N LYS A 14 7.89 11.10 8.28
CA LYS A 14 7.96 11.83 7.00
C LYS A 14 9.18 11.44 6.17
N ASP A 15 10.35 11.30 6.80
CA ASP A 15 11.58 10.91 6.10
C ASP A 15 11.45 9.52 5.44
N GLU A 16 10.76 8.57 6.10
CA GLU A 16 10.50 7.24 5.54
C GLU A 16 9.53 7.31 4.34
N ILE A 17 8.50 8.16 4.42
CA ILE A 17 7.61 8.42 3.27
C ILE A 17 8.39 9.00 2.08
N ASP A 18 9.32 9.93 2.34
CA ASP A 18 10.12 10.56 1.30
C ASP A 18 11.08 9.54 0.65
N GLU A 19 11.69 8.63 1.42
CA GLU A 19 12.53 7.56 0.89
C GLU A 19 11.72 6.53 0.07
N ILE A 20 10.56 6.09 0.57
CA ILE A 20 9.65 5.22 -0.19
C ILE A 20 9.26 5.90 -1.50
N ARG A 21 8.90 7.19 -1.46
CA ARG A 21 8.52 7.94 -2.65
C ARG A 21 9.66 7.99 -3.67
N LYS A 22 10.89 8.28 -3.25
CA LYS A 22 12.06 8.29 -4.16
C LYS A 22 12.24 6.94 -4.83
N LYS A 23 12.12 5.85 -4.08
CA LYS A 23 12.23 4.49 -4.62
C LYS A 23 11.16 4.22 -5.69
N ILE A 24 9.92 4.61 -5.42
CA ILE A 24 8.78 4.36 -6.32
C ILE A 24 8.83 5.23 -7.56
N ILE A 25 9.33 6.47 -7.46
CA ILE A 25 9.58 7.31 -8.64
C ILE A 25 10.62 6.64 -9.55
N LYS A 26 11.71 6.12 -8.97
CA LYS A 26 12.74 5.42 -9.76
C LYS A 26 12.19 4.17 -10.46
N GLU A 27 11.36 3.39 -9.76
CA GLU A 27 10.70 2.21 -10.35
C GLU A 27 9.75 2.62 -11.49
N TYR A 28 8.94 3.65 -11.25
CA TYR A 28 8.05 4.24 -12.25
C TYR A 28 8.82 4.69 -13.52
N GLU A 29 9.92 5.41 -13.36
CA GLU A 29 10.78 5.85 -14.46
C GLU A 29 11.42 4.67 -15.21
N GLY A 30 11.79 3.61 -14.48
CA GLY A 30 12.31 2.36 -15.07
C GLY A 30 11.28 1.63 -15.93
N ILE A 31 10.02 1.55 -15.46
CA ILE A 31 8.91 0.95 -16.23
C ILE A 31 8.64 1.79 -17.48
N GLN A 32 8.59 3.12 -17.35
CA GLN A 32 8.41 4.01 -18.50
C GLN A 32 9.52 3.88 -19.52
N THR A 33 10.78 3.76 -19.08
CA THR A 33 11.94 3.59 -19.96
C THR A 33 11.91 2.23 -20.66
N SER A 34 11.48 1.16 -19.98
CA SER A 34 11.40 -0.19 -20.57
C SER A 34 10.31 -0.32 -21.64
N LEU A 35 9.29 0.56 -21.61
CA LEU A 35 8.29 0.66 -22.69
C LEU A 35 8.85 1.36 -23.94
N VAL A 36 10.03 1.98 -23.85
CA VAL A 36 10.77 2.61 -24.94
C VAL A 36 11.86 1.62 -25.42
N ASP A 37 11.52 0.76 -26.38
CA ASP A 37 12.42 -0.28 -26.92
C ASP A 37 13.31 0.23 -28.10
N ASP A 38 14.40 -0.52 -28.37
CA ASP A 38 15.63 -0.39 -29.19
C ASP A 38 15.58 0.35 -30.56
N SER A 39 14.40 0.77 -31.00
CA SER A 39 14.18 1.52 -32.23
C SER A 39 14.27 3.04 -32.07
N GLY A 40 14.46 3.54 -30.84
CA GLY A 40 14.55 4.97 -30.55
C GLY A 40 13.22 5.74 -30.70
N LEU A 41 12.09 5.01 -30.80
CA LEU A 41 10.78 5.61 -30.94
C LEU A 41 10.19 5.93 -29.55
N ASN A 42 10.13 7.20 -29.18
CA ASN A 42 9.48 7.65 -27.95
C ASN A 42 7.97 7.43 -28.04
N VAL A 43 7.47 6.31 -27.51
CA VAL A 43 6.04 6.13 -27.23
C VAL A 43 5.81 6.38 -25.75
N THR A 44 5.26 7.55 -25.41
CA THR A 44 4.87 7.85 -24.04
C THR A 44 3.59 7.08 -23.68
N THR A 45 3.68 5.78 -23.43
CA THR A 45 2.54 5.03 -22.91
C THR A 45 2.39 5.30 -21.42
N ALA A 46 1.20 5.76 -21.02
CA ALA A 46 0.84 5.82 -19.61
C ALA A 46 0.85 4.40 -19.03
N LEU A 47 1.38 4.23 -17.81
CA LEU A 47 1.32 2.96 -17.08
C LEU A 47 -0.13 2.45 -17.04
N ASP A 48 -0.31 1.16 -17.23
CA ASP A 48 -1.63 0.52 -17.14
C ASP A 48 -2.04 0.29 -15.66
N ASP A 49 -3.24 -0.21 -15.42
CA ASP A 49 -3.70 -0.42 -14.04
C ASP A 49 -2.87 -1.51 -13.32
N SER A 50 -2.29 -2.45 -14.07
CA SER A 50 -1.46 -3.55 -13.57
C SER A 50 -0.11 -3.06 -13.06
N ASP A 51 0.52 -2.12 -13.75
CA ASP A 51 1.79 -1.52 -13.35
C ASP A 51 1.61 -0.66 -12.09
N ILE A 52 0.54 0.14 -12.05
CA ILE A 52 0.23 0.92 -10.83
C ILE A 52 -0.11 0.00 -9.66
N GLU A 53 -0.79 -1.13 -9.91
CA GLU A 53 -1.04 -2.14 -8.88
C GLU A 53 0.26 -2.68 -8.27
N LYS A 54 1.26 -3.02 -9.09
CA LYS A 54 2.58 -3.46 -8.61
C LYS A 54 3.24 -2.39 -7.73
N LEU A 55 3.26 -1.13 -8.20
CA LEU A 55 3.81 -0.03 -7.42
C LEU A 55 3.08 0.15 -6.07
N VAL A 56 1.76 -0.07 -6.01
CA VAL A 56 1.01 -0.01 -4.75
C VAL A 56 1.46 -1.13 -3.80
N ILE A 57 1.64 -2.34 -4.30
CA ILE A 57 2.18 -3.44 -3.50
C ILE A 57 3.59 -3.13 -3.01
N ASP A 58 4.47 -2.60 -3.87
CA ASP A 58 5.84 -2.25 -3.52
C ASP A 58 5.90 -1.19 -2.41
N VAL A 59 5.00 -0.20 -2.46
CA VAL A 59 4.85 0.80 -1.39
C VAL A 59 4.50 0.14 -0.06
N LEU A 60 3.51 -0.75 -0.06
CA LEU A 60 3.06 -1.43 1.18
C LEU A 60 4.11 -2.44 1.68
N GLU A 61 4.86 -3.05 0.77
CA GLU A 61 5.96 -3.95 1.07
C GLU A 61 7.14 -3.22 1.70
N GLU A 62 7.50 -2.05 1.18
CA GLU A 62 8.58 -1.21 1.72
C GLU A 62 8.19 -0.62 3.10
N ALA A 63 6.95 -0.17 3.25
CA ALA A 63 6.48 0.41 4.51
C ALA A 63 6.42 -0.59 5.65
N LYS A 64 6.09 -1.87 5.39
CA LYS A 64 5.95 -2.94 6.40
C LYS A 64 4.99 -2.66 7.56
N VAL A 65 4.20 -1.59 7.46
CA VAL A 65 3.18 -1.18 8.43
C VAL A 65 1.99 -0.56 7.69
N PRO A 66 0.82 -0.42 8.33
CA PRO A 66 -0.34 0.21 7.69
C PRO A 66 -0.10 1.68 7.30
N ILE A 67 -0.29 2.01 6.02
CA ILE A 67 -0.14 3.36 5.46
C ILE A 67 -1.51 4.04 5.33
N SER A 68 -1.62 5.30 5.74
CA SER A 68 -2.83 6.09 5.52
C SER A 68 -3.05 6.45 4.05
N TRP A 69 -4.32 6.65 3.67
CA TRP A 69 -4.68 7.21 2.36
C TRP A 69 -3.92 8.51 2.07
N ARG A 70 -3.76 9.40 3.07
CA ARG A 70 -3.01 10.65 2.91
C ARG A 70 -1.56 10.40 2.46
N ASN A 71 -0.88 9.44 3.08
CA ASN A 71 0.51 9.13 2.76
C ASN A 71 0.64 8.43 1.40
N LEU A 72 -0.27 7.53 1.05
CA LEU A 72 -0.32 6.95 -0.30
C LEU A 72 -0.45 8.03 -1.37
N LYS A 73 -1.31 9.04 -1.15
CA LYS A 73 -1.44 10.16 -2.09
C LYS A 73 -0.15 10.97 -2.23
N ILE A 74 0.58 11.17 -1.14
CA ILE A 74 1.88 11.85 -1.19
C ILE A 74 2.86 11.00 -2.01
N ILE A 75 2.93 9.69 -1.79
CA ILE A 75 3.84 8.81 -2.51
C ILE A 75 3.53 8.79 -4.01
N PHE A 76 2.25 8.69 -4.39
CA PHE A 76 1.81 8.56 -5.77
C PHE A 76 1.57 9.88 -6.52
N GLN A 77 1.80 11.02 -5.87
CA GLN A 77 1.61 12.32 -6.49
C GLN A 77 2.54 12.48 -7.71
N GLY A 78 1.95 12.75 -8.87
CA GLY A 78 2.68 12.87 -10.15
C GLY A 78 2.89 11.53 -10.87
N ILE A 79 2.48 10.41 -10.28
CA ILE A 79 2.51 9.07 -10.89
C ILE A 79 1.11 8.67 -11.37
N VAL A 80 0.11 8.78 -10.49
CA VAL A 80 -1.27 8.38 -10.81
C VAL A 80 -2.28 9.31 -10.12
N GLY A 81 -3.43 9.53 -10.77
CA GLY A 81 -4.53 10.30 -10.19
C GLY A 81 -5.21 9.61 -9.01
N GLU A 82 -5.73 10.40 -8.05
CA GLU A 82 -6.36 9.89 -6.83
C GLU A 82 -7.52 8.91 -7.09
N ASP A 83 -8.35 9.17 -8.10
CA ASP A 83 -9.49 8.31 -8.45
C ASP A 83 -9.03 6.93 -8.94
N ARG A 84 -8.03 6.92 -9.83
CA ARG A 84 -7.44 5.69 -10.36
C ARG A 84 -6.75 4.89 -9.25
N LEU A 85 -6.01 5.56 -8.36
CA LEU A 85 -5.41 4.91 -7.18
C LEU A 85 -6.48 4.29 -6.26
N ARG A 86 -7.61 4.98 -6.04
CA ARG A 86 -8.74 4.46 -5.26
C ARG A 86 -9.36 3.22 -5.90
N ARG A 87 -9.53 3.22 -7.23
CA ARG A 87 -10.04 2.07 -7.98
C ARG A 87 -9.13 0.85 -7.82
N ILE A 88 -7.81 1.05 -7.94
CA ILE A 88 -6.81 -0.02 -7.78
C ILE A 88 -6.82 -0.59 -6.36
N LEU A 89 -6.84 0.26 -5.34
CA LEU A 89 -6.97 -0.19 -3.95
C LEU A 89 -8.27 -0.97 -3.70
N SER A 90 -9.37 -0.54 -4.33
CA SER A 90 -10.65 -1.23 -4.23
C SER A 90 -10.57 -2.64 -4.85
N GLY A 91 -9.90 -2.78 -6.00
CA GLY A 91 -9.62 -4.07 -6.63
C GLY A 91 -8.73 -4.97 -5.76
N LEU A 92 -7.62 -4.42 -5.25
CA LEU A 92 -6.70 -5.11 -4.33
C LEU A 92 -7.41 -5.64 -3.07
N LYS A 93 -8.30 -4.83 -2.50
CA LYS A 93 -9.13 -5.23 -1.36
C LYS A 93 -10.10 -6.35 -1.72
N ALA A 94 -10.80 -6.23 -2.84
CA ALA A 94 -11.81 -7.21 -3.26
C ALA A 94 -11.21 -8.63 -3.44
N ARG A 95 -9.95 -8.73 -3.90
CA ARG A 95 -9.22 -10.00 -4.00
C ARG A 95 -8.41 -10.37 -2.75
N ASN A 96 -8.58 -9.63 -1.64
CA ASN A 96 -7.88 -9.86 -0.37
C ASN A 96 -6.35 -9.76 -0.45
N ALA A 97 -5.81 -9.07 -1.46
CA ALA A 97 -4.36 -8.82 -1.58
C ALA A 97 -3.88 -7.72 -0.63
N VAL A 98 -4.78 -6.79 -0.26
CA VAL A 98 -4.52 -5.70 0.68
C VAL A 98 -5.59 -5.69 1.76
N ALA A 99 -5.17 -5.45 3.00
CA ALA A 99 -6.03 -5.20 4.15
C ALA A 99 -6.39 -3.71 4.18
N GLU A 100 -7.68 -3.38 4.28
CA GLU A 100 -8.15 -2.04 4.67
C GLU A 100 -8.42 -2.04 6.18
N LEU A 101 -7.84 -1.09 6.90
CA LEU A 101 -8.07 -0.86 8.32
C LEU A 101 -8.96 0.37 8.54
N THR A 102 -9.41 0.59 9.78
CA THR A 102 -10.04 1.85 10.22
C THR A 102 -9.20 3.07 9.83
N HIS A 103 -9.87 4.23 9.67
CA HIS A 103 -9.23 5.49 9.26
C HIS A 103 -8.49 5.43 7.90
N THR A 104 -9.04 4.63 6.95
CA THR A 104 -8.54 4.53 5.57
C THR A 104 -7.04 4.24 5.49
N ARG A 105 -6.58 3.31 6.32
CA ARG A 105 -5.22 2.77 6.26
C ARG A 105 -5.19 1.46 5.50
N TYR A 106 -4.09 1.19 4.83
CA TYR A 106 -3.89 0.04 3.96
C TYR A 106 -2.59 -0.66 4.32
N SER A 107 -2.58 -1.98 4.32
CA SER A 107 -1.38 -2.78 4.54
C SER A 107 -1.45 -4.08 3.76
N LEU A 108 -0.31 -4.72 3.53
CA LEU A 108 -0.32 -6.14 3.18
C LEU A 108 -0.79 -6.94 4.41
N PRO A 109 -1.55 -8.03 4.24
CA PRO A 109 -2.03 -8.84 5.37
C PRO A 109 -0.94 -9.20 6.38
N LYS A 110 0.23 -9.67 5.91
CA LYS A 110 1.39 -10.04 6.74
C LYS A 110 1.99 -8.89 7.58
N TYR A 111 1.66 -7.65 7.26
CA TYR A 111 2.16 -6.44 7.94
C TYR A 111 1.08 -5.74 8.77
N VAL A 112 -0.09 -6.38 8.93
CA VAL A 112 -1.10 -5.93 9.90
C VAL A 112 -0.60 -6.28 11.31
N PRO A 113 -0.43 -5.30 12.21
CA PRO A 113 -0.05 -5.59 13.58
C PRO A 113 -1.13 -6.41 14.30
N GLN A 114 -0.74 -7.40 15.10
CA GLN A 114 -1.68 -8.23 15.87
C GLN A 114 -2.63 -7.40 16.75
N THR A 115 -2.12 -6.30 17.32
CA THR A 115 -2.88 -5.34 18.13
C THR A 115 -3.96 -4.58 17.34
N GLU A 116 -3.96 -4.68 16.02
CA GLU A 116 -4.90 -3.99 15.12
C GLU A 116 -5.76 -4.94 14.28
N LEU A 117 -5.76 -6.26 14.53
CA LEU A 117 -6.56 -7.22 13.78
C LEU A 117 -8.06 -6.88 13.82
N ASN A 118 -8.57 -6.44 14.97
CA ASN A 118 -9.95 -5.98 15.13
C ASN A 118 -10.29 -4.68 14.36
N LYS A 119 -9.29 -3.99 13.80
CA LYS A 119 -9.46 -2.80 12.96
C LYS A 119 -9.52 -3.13 11.48
N VAL A 120 -9.23 -4.38 11.09
CA VAL A 120 -9.30 -4.83 9.69
C VAL A 120 -10.76 -4.92 9.27
N LYS A 121 -11.11 -4.24 8.18
CA LYS A 121 -12.47 -4.20 7.64
C LYS A 121 -12.80 -5.36 6.70
N ASN A 122 -11.78 -6.12 6.29
CA ASN A 122 -11.93 -7.16 5.29
C ASN A 122 -12.06 -8.54 5.97
N PRO A 123 -13.26 -9.16 6.03
CA PRO A 123 -13.51 -10.34 6.86
C PRO A 123 -12.66 -11.56 6.46
N VAL A 124 -12.40 -11.72 5.17
CA VAL A 124 -11.61 -12.85 4.64
C VAL A 124 -10.14 -12.71 5.03
N VAL A 125 -9.60 -11.48 4.99
CA VAL A 125 -8.23 -11.21 5.45
C VAL A 125 -8.12 -11.42 6.96
N MET A 126 -9.12 -10.96 7.73
CA MET A 126 -9.16 -11.16 9.17
C MET A 126 -9.10 -12.66 9.53
N ARG A 127 -9.97 -13.49 8.92
CA ARG A 127 -10.00 -14.94 9.19
C ARG A 127 -8.65 -15.60 8.90
N LYS A 128 -8.00 -15.28 7.79
CA LYS A 128 -6.67 -15.83 7.46
C LYS A 128 -5.61 -15.45 8.50
N LEU A 129 -5.64 -14.20 8.97
CA LEU A 129 -4.69 -13.73 9.99
C LEU A 129 -4.92 -14.39 11.35
N GLU A 130 -6.18 -14.65 11.73
CA GLU A 130 -6.55 -15.38 12.95
C GLU A 130 -6.12 -16.86 12.89
N GLU A 131 -6.25 -17.51 11.73
CA GLU A 131 -5.78 -18.88 11.50
C GLU A 131 -4.24 -18.96 11.62
N GLU A 132 -3.49 -18.07 10.96
CA GLU A 132 -2.01 -18.03 11.00
C GLU A 132 -1.45 -17.71 12.40
N SER A 133 -2.17 -16.94 13.22
CA SER A 133 -1.76 -16.63 14.60
C SER A 133 -2.01 -17.79 15.55
N SER A 134 -3.09 -18.55 15.34
CA SER A 134 -3.42 -19.72 16.17
C SER A 134 -2.44 -20.89 15.97
N ASP A 135 -1.87 -21.04 14.78
CA ASP A 135 -0.89 -22.09 14.48
C ASP A 135 0.50 -21.82 15.09
N ASN A 136 0.86 -20.54 15.32
CA ASN A 136 2.16 -20.16 15.88
C ASN A 136 2.27 -20.35 17.40
N ASP A 137 1.15 -20.38 18.13
CA ASP A 137 1.13 -20.63 19.58
C ASP A 137 1.21 -22.12 19.94
N MET A 138 1.23 -23.03 18.95
CA MET A 138 1.25 -24.49 19.12
C MET A 138 2.62 -25.14 18.88
N ASN A 139 3.69 -24.36 18.68
CA ASN A 139 5.03 -24.89 18.36
C ASN A 139 6.15 -24.36 19.27
#